data_AF-A0A1I8JCC4-F1
#
_entry.id   AF-A0A1I8JCC4-F1
#
_cell.length_a   1.000
_cell.length_b   1.000
_cell.length_c   1.000
_cell.angle_alpha   90.00
_cell.angle_beta   90.00
_cell.angle_gamma   90.00
#
_symmetry.space_group_name_H-M   'P 1'
#
loop_
_entity.id
_entity.type
_entity.pdbx_description
1 polymer ?
#
loop_
_entity_poly.entity_id
_entity_poly.type
_entity_poly.pdbx_seq_one_letter_code
_entity_poly.pdbx_strand_id
1 'polypeptide(L)'
;MHRYHYNLFPCQNRLLQMQYDKAAYQRHMDGVRKARPKVDTSSPQTFIHLHLKPKKLQLEEERLAIIERDNRLLLEKMSTIMRKQSRVDNVNNYEPKSLNREKRQRELLKVTRDNKSMMERIISRSSMRQEREWEADWQRNLAYMDSISRYPTGWWEKEKTSMSLQSQNRGGSSRDGGRERTSKRSGGGGNSSNRSRGYDSGSFASTSKGDESEKSGENRSQADMQQQ
;
A
#
# COMPACT_ATOMS: atom_id res chain seq x y z
N MET A 1 -43.36 -86.19 -24.39
CA MET A 1 -43.15 -87.35 -23.49
C MET A 1 -44.44 -87.63 -22.72
N HIS A 2 -45.09 -88.77 -22.94
CA HIS A 2 -46.25 -89.18 -22.14
C HIS A 2 -45.78 -89.58 -20.74
N ARG A 3 -46.19 -88.83 -19.70
CA ARG A 3 -45.90 -89.17 -18.30
C ARG A 3 -46.86 -90.27 -17.86
N TYR A 4 -46.36 -91.49 -17.78
CA TYR A 4 -47.12 -92.63 -17.27
C TYR A 4 -47.18 -92.58 -15.74
N HIS A 5 -48.38 -92.67 -15.17
CA HIS A 5 -48.57 -92.69 -13.73
C HIS A 5 -48.14 -94.05 -13.16
N TYR A 6 -47.06 -94.06 -12.38
CA TYR A 6 -46.50 -95.27 -11.77
C TYR A 6 -47.04 -95.46 -10.36
N ASN A 7 -47.72 -96.59 -10.12
CA ASN A 7 -48.25 -96.98 -8.82
C ASN A 7 -47.33 -98.02 -8.20
N LEU A 8 -46.98 -97.85 -6.92
CA LEU A 8 -46.13 -98.78 -6.19
C LEU A 8 -46.89 -100.04 -5.74
N PHE A 9 -48.22 -99.95 -5.63
CA PHE A 9 -49.09 -101.02 -5.17
C PHE A 9 -50.14 -101.37 -6.23
N PRO A 10 -50.59 -102.65 -6.29
CA PRO A 10 -51.65 -103.05 -7.21
C PRO A 10 -52.94 -102.29 -6.87
N CYS A 11 -53.55 -101.70 -7.90
CA CYS A 11 -54.79 -100.92 -7.79
C CYS A 11 -55.79 -101.38 -8.84
N GLN A 12 -57.07 -101.44 -8.48
CA GLN A 12 -58.12 -101.95 -9.35
C GLN A 12 -58.48 -100.98 -10.49
N ASN A 13 -58.37 -99.66 -10.27
CA ASN A 13 -58.56 -98.62 -11.28
C ASN A 13 -57.41 -97.61 -11.24
N ARG A 14 -56.66 -97.54 -12.34
CA ARG A 14 -55.44 -96.72 -12.43
C ARG A 14 -55.71 -95.21 -12.55
N LEU A 15 -56.77 -94.82 -13.24
CA LEU A 15 -57.11 -93.41 -13.45
C LEU A 15 -57.57 -92.77 -12.13
N LEU A 16 -58.36 -93.51 -11.36
CA LEU A 16 -58.78 -93.09 -10.02
C LEU A 16 -57.58 -92.99 -9.07
N GLN A 17 -56.69 -93.98 -9.09
CA GLN A 17 -55.47 -93.95 -8.27
C GLN A 17 -54.62 -92.70 -8.56
N MET A 18 -54.43 -92.35 -9.84
CA MET A 18 -53.71 -91.13 -10.23
C MET A 18 -54.36 -89.85 -9.68
N GLN A 19 -55.68 -89.75 -9.72
CA GLN A 19 -56.38 -88.59 -9.18
C GLN A 19 -56.23 -88.49 -7.66
N TYR A 20 -56.33 -89.62 -6.95
CA TYR A 20 -56.15 -89.67 -5.50
C TYR A 20 -54.72 -89.30 -5.08
N ASP A 21 -53.71 -89.81 -5.77
CA ASP A 21 -52.31 -89.51 -5.48
C ASP A 21 -51.99 -88.04 -5.77
N LYS A 22 -52.53 -87.49 -6.87
CA LYS A 22 -52.42 -86.06 -7.18
C LYS A 22 -53.09 -85.20 -6.11
N ALA A 23 -54.29 -85.57 -5.65
CA ALA A 23 -54.99 -84.84 -4.59
C ALA A 23 -54.28 -84.95 -3.24
N ALA A 24 -53.69 -86.10 -2.92
CA ALA A 24 -52.88 -86.30 -1.72
C ALA A 24 -51.60 -85.45 -1.76
N TYR A 25 -50.93 -85.42 -2.91
CA TYR A 25 -49.77 -84.56 -3.13
C TYR A 25 -50.11 -83.08 -2.99
N GLN A 26 -51.24 -82.64 -3.57
CA GLN A 26 -51.73 -81.26 -3.42
C GLN A 26 -52.01 -80.92 -1.96
N ARG A 27 -52.75 -81.78 -1.23
CA ARG A 27 -53.02 -81.60 0.21
C ARG A 27 -51.73 -81.51 1.03
N HIS A 28 -50.73 -82.34 0.72
CA HIS A 28 -49.43 -82.29 1.39
C HIS A 28 -48.71 -80.97 1.10
N MET A 29 -48.62 -80.55 -0.16
CA MET A 29 -47.98 -79.30 -0.56
C MET A 29 -48.69 -78.07 0.02
N ASP A 30 -50.00 -78.10 0.13
CA ASP A 30 -50.77 -77.06 0.81
C ASP A 30 -50.45 -77.01 2.31
N GLY A 31 -50.26 -78.17 2.96
CA GLY A 31 -49.79 -78.26 4.33
C GLY A 31 -48.38 -77.70 4.50
N VAL A 32 -47.46 -78.01 3.58
CA VAL A 32 -46.09 -77.49 3.57
C VAL A 32 -46.08 -75.97 3.36
N ARG A 33 -46.88 -75.44 2.42
CA ARG A 33 -46.99 -73.99 2.19
C ARG A 33 -47.59 -73.24 3.38
N LYS A 34 -48.57 -73.83 4.05
CA LYS A 34 -49.26 -73.23 5.19
C LYS A 34 -48.50 -73.42 6.51
N ALA A 35 -47.49 -74.29 6.53
CA ALA A 35 -46.68 -74.52 7.72
C ALA A 35 -45.93 -73.23 8.09
N ARG A 36 -46.18 -72.72 9.30
CA ARG A 36 -45.49 -71.55 9.83
C ARG A 36 -44.13 -71.99 10.40
N PRO A 37 -43.06 -71.21 10.21
CA PRO A 37 -41.78 -71.49 10.87
C PRO A 37 -41.98 -71.46 12.39
N LYS A 38 -41.46 -72.48 13.07
CA LYS A 38 -41.54 -72.61 14.54
C LYS A 38 -40.49 -71.76 15.26
N VAL A 39 -39.42 -71.41 14.56
CA VAL A 39 -38.30 -70.62 15.07
C VAL A 39 -38.27 -69.32 14.29
N ASP A 40 -38.18 -68.22 15.01
CA ASP A 40 -37.96 -66.91 14.40
C ASP A 40 -36.51 -66.84 13.88
N THR A 41 -36.38 -66.60 12.58
CA THR A 41 -35.09 -66.40 11.91
C THR A 41 -34.87 -64.94 11.51
N SER A 42 -35.71 -64.02 11.98
CA SER A 42 -35.57 -62.59 11.71
C SER A 42 -34.30 -62.05 12.38
N SER A 43 -33.67 -61.07 11.75
CA SER A 43 -32.54 -60.37 12.36
C SER A 43 -33.00 -59.58 13.60
N PRO A 44 -32.24 -59.56 14.68
CA PRO A 44 -32.56 -58.75 15.85
C PRO A 44 -32.57 -57.25 15.51
N GLN A 45 -33.31 -56.48 16.29
CA GLN A 45 -33.39 -55.03 16.13
C GLN A 45 -32.01 -54.40 16.33
N THR A 46 -31.54 -53.63 15.34
CA THR A 46 -30.32 -52.85 15.44
C THR A 46 -30.62 -51.49 16.07
N PHE A 47 -29.79 -51.06 17.01
CA PHE A 47 -29.92 -49.76 17.65
C PHE A 47 -29.02 -48.72 17.00
N ILE A 48 -29.54 -47.52 16.76
CA ILE A 48 -28.81 -46.43 16.10
C ILE A 48 -27.55 -46.04 16.89
N HIS A 49 -27.62 -46.05 18.23
CA HIS A 49 -26.49 -45.67 19.09
C HIS A 49 -25.30 -46.66 19.05
N LEU A 50 -25.49 -47.87 18.48
CA LEU A 50 -24.41 -48.84 18.25
C LEU A 50 -23.54 -48.44 17.05
N HIS A 51 -24.14 -47.82 16.04
CA HIS A 51 -23.47 -47.41 14.79
C HIS A 51 -23.12 -45.92 14.77
N LEU A 52 -23.87 -45.11 15.52
CA LEU A 52 -23.70 -43.65 15.59
C LEU A 52 -23.55 -43.21 17.05
N LYS A 53 -22.82 -42.12 17.29
CA LYS A 53 -22.72 -41.47 18.59
C LYS A 53 -23.62 -40.21 18.63
N PRO A 54 -24.93 -40.33 18.87
CA PRO A 54 -25.88 -39.23 18.70
C PRO A 54 -25.55 -38.02 19.59
N LYS A 55 -25.14 -38.24 20.84
CA LYS A 55 -24.73 -37.17 21.75
C LYS A 55 -23.50 -36.39 21.27
N LYS A 56 -22.57 -37.08 20.60
CA LYS A 56 -21.39 -36.42 20.03
C LYS A 56 -21.81 -35.51 18.87
N LEU A 57 -22.66 -36.01 17.98
CA LEU A 57 -23.19 -35.24 16.86
C LEU A 57 -23.94 -34.00 17.33
N GLN A 58 -24.81 -34.16 18.33
CA GLN A 58 -25.54 -33.06 18.95
C GLN A 58 -24.61 -31.98 19.51
N LEU A 59 -23.55 -32.37 20.25
CA LEU A 59 -22.58 -31.41 20.79
C LEU A 59 -21.81 -30.66 19.70
N GLU A 60 -21.51 -31.33 18.59
CA GLU A 60 -20.86 -30.69 17.44
C GLU A 60 -21.80 -29.68 16.77
N GLU A 61 -23.08 -30.01 16.59
CA GLU A 61 -24.10 -29.09 16.07
C GLU A 61 -24.30 -27.88 16.99
N GLU A 62 -24.44 -28.09 18.30
CA GLU A 62 -24.57 -27.02 19.28
C GLU A 62 -23.35 -26.09 19.27
N ARG A 63 -22.14 -26.65 19.20
CA ARG A 63 -20.90 -25.87 19.10
C ARG A 63 -20.87 -25.03 17.81
N LEU A 64 -21.25 -25.61 16.67
CA LEU A 64 -21.31 -24.89 15.39
C LEU A 64 -22.35 -23.76 15.43
N ALA A 65 -23.52 -23.99 16.04
CA ALA A 65 -24.56 -22.98 16.19
C ALA A 65 -24.10 -21.79 17.06
N ILE A 66 -23.30 -22.04 18.10
CA ILE A 66 -22.69 -20.98 18.91
C ILE A 66 -21.70 -20.16 18.07
N ILE A 67 -20.78 -20.85 17.36
CA ILE A 67 -19.79 -20.20 16.50
C ILE A 67 -20.48 -19.33 15.42
N GLU A 68 -21.55 -19.83 14.81
CA GLU A 68 -22.29 -19.10 13.78
C GLU A 68 -22.98 -17.85 14.35
N ARG A 69 -23.61 -17.97 15.53
CA ARG A 69 -24.20 -16.82 16.24
C ARG A 69 -23.14 -15.76 16.56
N ASP A 70 -22.00 -16.18 17.08
CA ASP A 70 -20.91 -15.27 17.46
C ASP A 70 -20.30 -14.58 16.25
N ASN A 71 -20.09 -15.32 15.15
CA ASN A 71 -19.63 -14.77 13.88
C ASN A 71 -20.62 -13.73 13.32
N ARG A 72 -21.92 -14.02 13.37
CA ARG A 72 -22.96 -13.06 12.97
C ARG A 72 -22.90 -11.79 13.80
N LEU A 73 -22.81 -11.91 15.12
CA LEU A 73 -22.73 -10.76 16.03
C LEU A 73 -21.44 -9.95 15.79
N LEU A 74 -20.32 -10.63 15.57
CA LEU A 74 -19.05 -9.99 15.25
C LEU A 74 -19.15 -9.18 13.96
N LEU A 75 -19.67 -9.78 12.89
CA LEU A 75 -19.86 -9.11 11.60
C LEU A 75 -20.81 -7.91 11.72
N GLU A 76 -21.89 -8.03 12.50
CA GLU A 76 -22.81 -6.92 12.77
C GLU A 76 -22.08 -5.75 13.46
N LYS A 77 -21.29 -6.04 14.51
CA LYS A 77 -20.48 -5.03 15.22
C LYS A 77 -19.44 -4.39 14.31
N MET A 78 -18.71 -5.19 13.53
CA MET A 78 -17.74 -4.70 12.55
C MET A 78 -18.41 -3.81 11.51
N SER A 79 -19.54 -4.24 10.96
CA SER A 79 -20.32 -3.44 10.01
C SER A 79 -20.79 -2.12 10.62
N THR A 80 -21.14 -2.12 11.90
CA THR A 80 -21.54 -0.92 12.63
C THR A 80 -20.35 0.03 12.82
N ILE A 81 -19.17 -0.47 13.16
CA ILE A 81 -17.93 0.31 13.26
C ILE A 81 -17.52 0.87 11.89
N MET A 82 -17.64 0.07 10.83
CA MET A 82 -17.31 0.51 9.46
C MET A 82 -18.27 1.59 8.97
N ARG A 83 -19.59 1.44 9.21
CA ARG A 83 -20.60 2.44 8.83
C ARG A 83 -20.50 3.71 9.68
N LYS A 84 -20.37 3.55 11.00
CA LYS A 84 -20.18 4.64 11.93
C LYS A 84 -18.69 4.89 12.05
N GLN A 85 -18.09 5.61 11.10
CA GLN A 85 -16.72 6.11 11.23
C GLN A 85 -16.56 6.65 12.66
N SER A 86 -15.64 6.05 13.41
CA SER A 86 -15.50 6.20 14.86
C SER A 86 -15.50 7.68 15.28
N ARG A 87 -16.67 8.19 15.73
CA ARG A 87 -16.75 9.43 16.48
C ARG A 87 -16.37 9.10 17.91
N VAL A 88 -15.08 9.26 18.19
CA VAL A 88 -14.59 9.36 19.57
C VAL A 88 -15.14 10.67 20.12
N ASP A 89 -16.17 10.59 20.95
CA ASP A 89 -16.75 11.69 21.73
C ASP A 89 -15.82 12.13 22.89
N ASN A 90 -14.78 11.35 23.16
CA ASN A 90 -13.75 11.62 24.16
C ASN A 90 -12.60 12.50 23.63
N VAL A 91 -12.92 13.58 22.90
CA VAL A 91 -11.91 14.61 22.63
C VAL A 91 -11.80 15.48 23.87
N ASN A 92 -10.84 15.18 24.73
CA ASN A 92 -10.54 16.02 25.87
C ASN A 92 -9.72 17.23 25.39
N ASN A 93 -10.39 18.36 25.10
CA ASN A 93 -9.78 19.65 24.79
C ASN A 93 -9.12 20.30 26.03
N TYR A 94 -8.41 19.53 26.86
CA TYR A 94 -7.70 20.06 28.00
C TYR A 94 -6.41 20.74 27.56
N GLU A 95 -6.31 22.05 27.75
CA GLU A 95 -5.01 22.72 27.65
C GLU A 95 -4.14 22.34 28.86
N PRO A 96 -2.94 21.78 28.65
CA PRO A 96 -2.04 21.47 29.75
C PRO A 96 -1.58 22.76 30.44
N LYS A 97 -2.09 22.99 31.66
CA LYS A 97 -1.67 24.10 32.51
C LYS A 97 -0.29 23.78 33.09
N SER A 98 0.77 24.30 32.48
CA SER A 98 2.11 24.24 33.07
C SER A 98 2.16 25.16 34.30
N LEU A 99 2.56 24.61 35.45
CA LEU A 99 2.78 25.37 36.69
C LEU A 99 3.75 26.56 36.50
N ASN A 100 4.65 26.47 35.52
CA ASN A 100 5.66 27.48 35.21
C ASN A 100 5.31 28.39 34.02
N ARG A 101 4.06 28.35 33.51
CA ARG A 101 3.64 29.14 32.34
C ARG A 101 3.90 30.64 32.53
N GLU A 102 3.55 31.18 33.68
CA GLU A 102 3.76 32.60 33.98
C GLU A 102 5.24 32.97 34.07
N LYS A 103 6.06 32.13 34.73
CA LYS A 103 7.50 32.36 34.83
C LYS A 103 8.15 32.38 33.45
N ARG A 104 7.82 31.40 32.59
CA ARG A 104 8.28 31.33 31.21
C ARG A 104 7.84 32.55 30.40
N GLN A 105 6.61 33.02 30.58
CA GLN A 105 6.11 34.21 29.90
C GLN A 105 6.84 35.48 30.34
N ARG A 106 7.12 35.65 31.64
CA ARG A 106 7.94 36.77 32.15
C ARG A 106 9.36 36.74 31.61
N GLU A 107 9.99 35.55 31.58
CA GLU A 107 11.32 35.36 31.01
C GLU A 107 11.34 35.67 29.51
N LEU A 108 10.33 35.21 28.76
CA LEU A 108 10.20 35.52 27.33
C LEU A 108 10.10 37.03 27.09
N LEU A 109 9.27 37.73 27.87
CA LEU A 109 9.14 39.19 27.79
C LEU A 109 10.45 39.90 28.13
N LYS A 110 11.20 39.42 29.14
CA LYS A 110 12.51 39.94 29.51
C LYS A 110 13.51 39.77 28.37
N VAL A 111 13.67 38.55 27.87
CA VAL A 111 14.58 38.24 26.75
C VAL A 111 14.24 39.06 25.51
N THR A 112 12.95 39.23 25.22
CA THR A 112 12.49 40.03 24.07
C THR A 112 12.85 41.51 24.24
N ARG A 113 12.67 42.06 25.44
CA ARG A 113 13.07 43.44 25.75
C ARG A 113 14.59 43.63 25.65
N ASP A 114 15.36 42.70 26.21
CA ASP A 114 16.83 42.73 26.19
C ASP A 114 17.35 42.63 24.75
N ASN A 115 16.78 41.72 23.95
CA ASN A 115 17.08 41.58 22.53
C ASN A 115 16.76 42.86 21.74
N LYS A 116 15.63 43.51 22.01
CA LYS A 116 15.28 44.78 21.39
C LYS A 116 16.29 45.87 21.74
N SER A 117 16.67 46.00 23.01
CA SER A 117 17.68 46.99 23.45
C SER A 117 19.06 46.72 22.83
N MET A 118 19.47 45.45 22.73
CA MET A 118 20.70 45.07 22.03
C MET A 118 20.64 45.42 20.54
N MET A 119 19.53 45.12 19.88
CA MET A 119 19.31 45.46 18.48
C MET A 119 19.37 46.97 18.25
N GLU A 120 18.67 47.76 19.08
CA GLU A 120 18.73 49.22 19.04
C GLU A 120 20.16 49.74 19.21
N ARG A 121 20.94 49.15 20.13
CA ARG A 121 22.36 49.50 20.32
C ARG A 121 23.24 49.16 19.12
N ILE A 122 23.01 48.00 18.49
CA ILE A 122 23.74 47.58 17.28
C ILE A 122 23.41 48.53 16.13
N ILE A 123 22.12 48.83 15.93
CA ILE A 123 21.66 49.76 14.88
C ILE A 123 22.18 51.16 15.14
N SER A 124 22.09 51.66 16.38
CA SER A 124 22.59 53.00 16.73
C SER A 124 24.12 53.12 16.57
N ARG A 125 24.86 52.01 16.69
CA ARG A 125 26.31 51.97 16.42
C ARG A 125 26.66 51.89 14.93
N SER A 126 25.70 51.99 14.01
CA SER A 126 25.92 51.87 12.56
C SER A 126 26.31 53.19 11.87
N SER A 127 27.30 53.92 12.41
CA SER A 127 27.93 55.04 11.70
C SER A 127 29.37 55.34 12.18
N MET A 128 30.12 54.32 12.59
CA MET A 128 31.60 54.39 12.64
C MET A 128 32.24 53.29 11.78
N ARG A 129 31.46 52.67 10.88
CA ARG A 129 32.03 51.76 9.90
C ARG A 129 32.68 52.63 8.83
N GLN A 130 33.95 52.93 9.06
CA GLN A 130 34.83 53.67 8.18
C GLN A 130 35.19 52.83 6.94
N GLU A 131 34.22 52.10 6.38
CA GLU A 131 34.43 51.22 5.22
C GLU A 131 35.04 52.00 4.05
N ARG A 132 34.60 53.25 3.86
CA ARG A 132 35.19 54.15 2.88
C ARG A 132 36.65 54.55 3.20
N GLU A 133 36.98 54.79 4.47
CA GLU A 133 38.35 55.16 4.87
C GLU A 133 39.26 53.93 4.81
N TRP A 134 38.79 52.76 5.23
CA TRP A 134 39.51 51.49 5.15
C TRP A 134 39.74 51.06 3.70
N GLU A 135 38.76 51.28 2.81
CA GLU A 135 38.93 51.04 1.38
C GLU A 135 39.99 51.99 0.81
N ALA A 136 39.97 53.27 1.20
CA ALA A 136 41.00 54.23 0.80
C ALA A 136 42.39 53.86 1.35
N ASP A 137 42.47 53.41 2.60
CA ASP A 137 43.71 52.90 3.22
C ASP A 137 44.22 51.65 2.52
N TRP A 138 43.31 50.73 2.19
CA TRP A 138 43.62 49.51 1.46
C TRP A 138 44.17 49.83 0.06
N GLN A 139 43.55 50.75 -0.67
CA GLN A 139 44.03 51.20 -1.98
C GLN A 139 45.40 51.89 -1.88
N ARG A 140 45.63 52.73 -0.86
CA ARG A 140 46.95 53.32 -0.59
C ARG A 140 47.99 52.24 -0.33
N ASN A 141 47.66 51.25 0.50
CA ASN A 141 48.54 50.13 0.79
C ASN A 141 48.81 49.28 -0.46
N LEU A 142 47.82 49.07 -1.31
CA LEU A 142 47.99 48.37 -2.59
C LEU A 142 48.95 49.12 -3.51
N ALA A 143 48.85 50.46 -3.58
CA ALA A 143 49.78 51.29 -4.34
C ALA A 143 51.21 51.23 -3.75
N TYR A 144 51.35 51.21 -2.42
CA TYR A 144 52.65 50.99 -1.78
C TYR A 144 53.22 49.61 -2.11
N MET A 145 52.41 48.57 -2.03
CA MET A 145 52.83 47.20 -2.39
C MET A 145 53.24 47.12 -3.86
N ASP A 146 52.48 47.72 -4.77
CA ASP A 146 52.80 47.77 -6.20
C ASP A 146 54.14 48.45 -6.45
N SER A 147 54.38 49.60 -5.79
CA SER A 147 55.63 50.36 -5.93
C SER A 147 56.86 49.71 -5.31
N ILE A 148 56.71 48.94 -4.23
CA ILE A 148 57.83 48.29 -3.50
C ILE A 148 58.10 46.86 -4.05
N SER A 149 57.11 46.24 -4.70
CA SER A 149 57.25 44.89 -5.20
C SER A 149 58.24 44.77 -6.36
N ARG A 150 59.01 43.67 -6.38
CA ARG A 150 59.92 43.34 -7.49
C ARG A 150 59.17 43.10 -8.81
N TYR A 151 57.91 42.67 -8.73
CA TYR A 151 57.03 42.41 -9.88
C TYR A 151 55.67 43.05 -9.62
N PRO A 152 55.47 44.30 -10.07
CA PRO A 152 54.20 45.01 -9.94
C PRO A 152 53.02 44.28 -10.57
N THR A 153 51.83 44.59 -10.07
CA THR A 153 50.55 44.03 -10.50
C THR A 153 50.36 44.29 -12.00
N GLY A 154 50.15 43.22 -12.79
CA GLY A 154 50.04 43.32 -14.25
C GLY A 154 51.38 43.44 -15.01
N TRP A 155 52.53 43.22 -14.36
CA TRP A 155 53.84 43.16 -15.02
C TRP A 155 53.87 42.15 -16.18
N TRP A 156 53.31 40.96 -15.99
CA TRP A 156 53.27 39.89 -17.01
C TRP A 156 52.40 40.23 -18.22
N GLU A 157 51.44 41.15 -18.09
CA GLU A 157 50.60 41.61 -19.21
C GLU A 157 51.36 42.62 -20.06
N LYS A 158 52.10 43.54 -19.45
CA LYS A 158 52.99 44.48 -20.16
C LYS A 158 54.07 43.73 -20.95
N GLU A 159 54.60 42.64 -20.40
CA GLU A 159 55.57 41.78 -21.07
C GLU A 159 54.98 41.02 -22.27
N LYS A 160 53.74 40.54 -22.18
CA LYS A 160 53.01 39.98 -23.34
C LYS A 160 52.75 41.02 -24.42
N THR A 161 52.37 42.24 -24.05
CA THR A 161 52.14 43.34 -25.01
C THR A 161 53.43 43.75 -25.72
N SER A 162 54.55 43.86 -25.01
CA SER A 162 55.86 44.15 -25.61
C SER A 162 56.35 43.03 -26.52
N MET A 163 56.16 41.76 -26.14
CA MET A 163 56.44 40.60 -26.98
C MET A 163 55.57 40.56 -28.25
N SER A 164 54.29 40.93 -28.16
CA SER A 164 53.37 41.03 -29.30
C SER A 164 53.77 42.15 -30.27
N LEU A 165 54.13 43.34 -29.76
CA LEU A 165 54.66 44.45 -30.56
C LEU A 165 56.00 44.12 -31.23
N GLN A 166 56.85 43.32 -30.57
CA GLN A 166 58.13 42.87 -31.14
C GLN A 166 57.95 41.78 -32.22
N SER A 167 56.89 40.97 -32.14
CA SER A 167 56.49 40.01 -33.17
C SER A 167 55.96 40.66 -34.44
N GLN A 168 55.33 41.83 -34.36
CA GLN A 168 54.86 42.56 -35.55
C GLN A 168 55.99 43.22 -36.35
N ASN A 169 57.18 43.40 -35.76
CA ASN A 169 58.31 44.11 -36.38
C ASN A 169 59.36 43.16 -37.02
N ARG A 170 59.13 41.83 -37.04
CA ARG A 170 60.08 40.82 -37.57
C ARG A 170 59.51 39.87 -38.64
N GLY A 171 58.42 40.24 -39.32
CA GLY A 171 57.91 39.42 -40.43
C GLY A 171 57.08 40.20 -41.44
N GLY A 172 57.73 40.78 -42.44
CA GLY A 172 57.06 41.43 -43.58
C GLY A 172 57.80 41.19 -44.90
N SER A 173 57.34 40.21 -45.69
CA SER A 173 57.45 40.06 -47.16
C SER A 173 57.23 38.58 -47.53
N SER A 174 56.32 38.15 -48.41
CA SER A 174 55.40 38.85 -49.32
C SER A 174 54.54 37.81 -50.05
N ARG A 175 53.23 38.11 -50.21
CA ARG A 175 52.30 37.82 -51.35
C ARG A 175 52.14 36.34 -51.81
N ASP A 176 50.97 35.85 -52.20
CA ASP A 176 50.10 36.38 -53.25
C ASP A 176 48.72 35.66 -53.22
N GLY A 177 47.74 36.25 -53.90
CA GLY A 177 46.32 36.00 -53.74
C GLY A 177 45.75 34.68 -54.28
N GLY A 178 44.51 34.43 -53.84
CA GLY A 178 43.45 33.86 -54.67
C GLY A 178 43.08 32.41 -54.41
N ARG A 179 41.98 32.19 -53.67
CA ARG A 179 40.73 31.59 -54.20
C ARG A 179 39.76 31.21 -53.08
N GLU A 180 38.50 31.57 -53.30
CA GLU A 180 37.33 31.16 -52.53
C GLU A 180 37.12 29.63 -52.55
N ARG A 181 36.61 29.08 -51.44
CA ARG A 181 35.52 28.07 -51.44
C ARG A 181 35.06 27.67 -50.02
N THR A 182 33.87 28.18 -49.69
CA THR A 182 32.71 27.51 -49.06
C THR A 182 32.87 26.31 -48.09
N SER A 183 32.35 26.57 -46.88
CA SER A 183 31.35 25.78 -46.13
C SER A 183 31.78 24.62 -45.20
N LYS A 184 31.00 24.55 -44.09
CA LYS A 184 30.67 23.43 -43.20
C LYS A 184 31.55 23.15 -41.97
N ARG A 185 31.00 23.57 -40.81
CA ARG A 185 30.39 22.74 -39.73
C ARG A 185 31.23 21.63 -39.05
N SER A 186 30.96 21.49 -37.75
CA SER A 186 31.46 20.51 -36.74
C SER A 186 32.79 20.92 -36.10
N GLY A 187 33.01 20.86 -34.79
CA GLY A 187 32.28 20.23 -33.70
C GLY A 187 33.27 19.40 -32.86
N GLY A 188 33.37 19.69 -31.56
CA GLY A 188 33.78 18.69 -30.56
C GLY A 188 35.07 18.92 -29.77
N GLY A 189 34.88 19.03 -28.44
CA GLY A 189 35.76 18.47 -27.40
C GLY A 189 36.97 19.31 -26.99
N GLY A 190 37.25 19.59 -25.71
CA GLY A 190 36.64 19.16 -24.46
C GLY A 190 37.60 19.43 -23.29
N ASN A 191 37.02 19.58 -22.08
CA ASN A 191 37.60 19.48 -20.74
C ASN A 191 38.68 20.52 -20.31
N SER A 192 38.71 21.08 -19.10
CA SER A 192 38.31 20.51 -17.80
C SER A 192 38.27 21.56 -16.68
N SER A 193 37.33 21.36 -15.76
CA SER A 193 37.36 21.65 -14.31
C SER A 193 37.81 23.02 -13.78
N ASN A 194 36.90 23.74 -13.10
CA ASN A 194 36.92 23.73 -11.63
C ASN A 194 35.58 24.13 -10.98
N ARG A 195 35.37 23.52 -9.81
CA ARG A 195 34.20 23.48 -8.93
C ARG A 195 33.69 24.85 -8.49
N SER A 196 32.37 25.06 -8.58
CA SER A 196 31.68 26.03 -7.73
C SER A 196 30.59 25.32 -6.92
N ARG A 197 30.67 25.49 -5.60
CA ARG A 197 29.81 24.87 -4.59
C ARG A 197 28.43 25.53 -4.65
N GLY A 198 27.39 24.71 -4.82
CA GLY A 198 26.01 25.14 -4.74
C GLY A 198 25.61 25.46 -3.30
N TYR A 199 24.95 26.60 -3.13
CA TYR A 199 24.20 26.96 -1.92
C TYR A 199 22.78 26.44 -2.12
N ASP A 200 22.39 25.54 -1.23
CA ASP A 200 21.08 24.91 -1.17
C ASP A 200 20.03 25.93 -0.72
N SER A 201 19.21 26.42 -1.65
CA SER A 201 18.02 27.22 -1.35
C SER A 201 16.86 26.27 -1.06
N GLY A 202 16.67 25.98 0.22
CA GLY A 202 15.56 25.15 0.73
C GLY A 202 14.20 25.64 0.25
N SER A 203 13.51 24.74 -0.45
CA SER A 203 12.10 24.84 -0.84
C SER A 203 11.19 24.84 0.39
N PHE A 204 10.51 25.95 0.65
CA PHE A 204 9.43 26.04 1.64
C PHE A 204 8.13 25.56 0.98
N ALA A 205 7.78 24.29 1.22
CA ALA A 205 6.49 23.74 0.83
C ALA A 205 5.40 24.21 1.82
N SER A 206 4.67 25.26 1.45
CA SER A 206 3.44 25.67 2.12
C SER A 206 2.29 24.76 1.69
N THR A 207 1.83 23.89 2.59
CA THR A 207 0.61 23.10 2.40
C THR A 207 -0.60 23.95 2.79
N SER A 208 -1.26 24.56 1.80
CA SER A 208 -2.56 25.22 1.98
C SER A 208 -3.68 24.19 1.82
N LYS A 209 -4.23 23.74 2.95
CA LYS A 209 -5.58 23.15 3.00
C LYS A 209 -6.59 24.29 2.98
N GLY A 210 -7.36 24.39 1.90
CA GLY A 210 -8.56 25.21 1.80
C GLY A 210 -9.75 24.32 1.47
N ASP A 211 -10.73 24.33 2.36
CA ASP A 211 -12.09 23.81 2.17
C ASP A 211 -12.79 24.53 1.01
N GLU A 212 -13.70 23.84 0.30
CA GLU A 212 -15.02 24.38 -0.09
C GLU A 212 -15.96 23.28 -0.66
N SER A 213 -17.00 23.00 0.14
CA SER A 213 -18.43 22.77 -0.18
C SER A 213 -18.91 22.18 -1.53
N GLU A 214 -19.63 21.06 -1.37
CA GLU A 214 -20.97 20.73 -1.90
C GLU A 214 -21.54 21.45 -3.14
N LYS A 215 -21.90 20.65 -4.15
CA LYS A 215 -23.13 20.87 -4.93
C LYS A 215 -23.76 19.55 -5.37
N SER A 216 -24.99 19.34 -4.90
CA SER A 216 -25.95 18.30 -5.27
C SER A 216 -26.37 18.37 -6.73
N GLY A 217 -26.72 17.21 -7.31
CA GLY A 217 -27.37 17.12 -8.63
C GLY A 217 -27.84 15.71 -8.94
N GLU A 218 -29.12 15.46 -8.67
CA GLU A 218 -29.90 14.24 -8.88
C GLU A 218 -29.87 13.75 -10.33
N ASN A 219 -29.90 12.43 -10.53
CA ASN A 219 -30.59 11.77 -11.65
C ASN A 219 -30.58 10.24 -11.49
N ARG A 220 -31.65 9.67 -10.92
CA ARG A 220 -32.24 8.41 -11.42
C ARG A 220 -33.61 8.14 -10.83
N SER A 221 -34.63 8.60 -11.54
CA SER A 221 -35.99 8.09 -11.44
C SER A 221 -36.20 6.99 -12.49
N GLN A 222 -37.03 6.00 -12.11
CA GLN A 222 -37.71 5.02 -12.96
C GLN A 222 -36.90 3.86 -13.56
N ALA A 223 -37.14 2.65 -13.04
CA ALA A 223 -37.77 1.55 -13.76
C ALA A 223 -37.62 0.25 -12.92
N ASP A 224 -38.72 -0.24 -12.37
CA ASP A 224 -39.14 -1.65 -12.51
C ASP A 224 -40.28 -1.96 -11.54
N MET A 225 -41.47 -1.65 -12.04
CA MET A 225 -42.73 -2.25 -11.65
C MET A 225 -43.02 -3.29 -12.74
N GLN A 226 -42.76 -4.58 -12.47
CA GLN A 226 -43.40 -5.70 -13.17
C GLN A 226 -43.06 -7.06 -12.54
N GLN A 227 -44.13 -7.81 -12.23
CA GLN A 227 -44.25 -9.28 -12.20
C GLN A 227 -43.55 -9.98 -11.00
N GLN A 228 -44.21 -10.75 -10.12
CA GLN A 228 -45.48 -11.50 -10.14
C GLN A 228 -46.14 -11.43 -8.76
#